data_AF-E9AH18-F1
#
_entry.id   AF-E9AH18-F1
#
_cell.length_a   1.000
_cell.length_b   1.000
_cell.length_c   1.000
_cell.angle_alpha   90.00
_cell.angle_beta   90.00
_cell.angle_gamma   90.00
#
_symmetry.space_group_name_H-M   'P 1'
#
loop_
_entity.id
_entity.type
_entity.pdbx_description
1 polymer ?
#
loop_
_entity_poly.entity_id
_entity_poly.type
_entity_poly.pdbx_seq_one_letter_code
_entity_poly.pdbx_strand_id
1 'polypeptide(L)'
;MWALTCRPIQNAEALQLMERYKAHNALQSNQWLLPRHLACFAVRPLYPAQLVLPTSSVIQLPLSAVPFSSLPLSRKRKVLGMCPPPCTPPGSCSLLECSGAAMRWRPASLSECFDAAFVCSDSPSSHQHLLCATDCAGSVTVAEEVTVFNAQETNNPFLVDAELAHRNLLTKETYQHSIGSSLTTIAAQFRYTSFDWVEATAAAAAGLRVRSSAAPHLVNCVDTLRVVHISQLRYTRQQELVAKIPRMTLIKSMTISYIFYHKRWRHHKSMELMRPLLHRNVPCCGTPQAQALQPLLWIAVDLHMEFRGPVTECARHSRKQFYNSQQLEAGTCAVPSRS
;
A
#
# COMPACT_ATOMS: atom_id res chain seq x y z
N MET A 1 -7.83 12.54 -6.20
CA MET A 1 -8.92 12.61 -7.20
C MET A 1 -8.51 13.64 -8.25
N TRP A 2 -8.31 13.41 -9.56
CA TRP A 2 -8.57 12.32 -10.51
C TRP A 2 -7.46 12.35 -11.57
N ALA A 3 -6.83 11.23 -11.89
CA ALA A 3 -5.63 11.18 -12.73
C ALA A 3 -5.89 11.34 -14.26
N LEU A 4 -7.14 11.51 -14.69
CA LEU A 4 -7.46 11.76 -16.11
C LEU A 4 -7.17 13.19 -16.54
N THR A 5 -7.58 14.18 -15.74
CA THR A 5 -7.45 15.62 -16.04
C THR A 5 -6.82 16.41 -14.89
N CYS A 6 -6.35 15.73 -13.85
CA CYS A 6 -5.98 16.32 -12.54
C CYS A 6 -7.14 17.08 -11.85
N ARG A 7 -8.36 17.02 -12.38
CA ARG A 7 -9.51 17.83 -11.98
C ARG A 7 -10.80 17.00 -11.95
N PRO A 8 -11.86 17.47 -11.27
CA PRO A 8 -13.10 16.72 -11.19
C PRO A 8 -13.74 16.57 -12.56
N ILE A 9 -14.12 15.33 -12.90
CA ILE A 9 -15.02 15.07 -14.02
C ILE A 9 -16.41 15.59 -13.63
N GLN A 10 -16.95 16.52 -14.42
CA GLN A 10 -18.24 17.17 -14.13
C GLN A 10 -19.44 16.46 -14.76
N ASN A 11 -19.20 15.57 -15.72
CA ASN A 11 -20.27 14.84 -16.40
C ASN A 11 -20.85 13.77 -15.46
N ALA A 12 -22.13 13.93 -15.10
CA ALA A 12 -22.81 13.05 -14.16
C ALA A 12 -22.95 11.61 -14.68
N GLU A 13 -23.17 11.41 -15.98
CA GLU A 13 -23.32 10.07 -16.57
C GLU A 13 -22.00 9.29 -16.53
N ALA A 14 -20.89 9.94 -16.90
CA ALA A 14 -19.56 9.34 -16.81
C ALA A 14 -19.21 8.99 -15.36
N LEU A 15 -19.47 9.90 -14.40
CA LEU A 15 -19.28 9.60 -12.98
C LEU A 15 -20.10 8.40 -12.52
N GLN A 16 -21.38 8.30 -12.93
CA GLN A 16 -22.22 7.16 -12.58
C GLN A 16 -21.71 5.85 -13.18
N LEU A 17 -21.25 5.86 -14.43
CA LEU A 17 -20.67 4.68 -15.08
C LEU A 17 -19.39 4.24 -14.37
N MET A 18 -18.52 5.19 -14.04
CA MET A 18 -17.26 4.95 -13.32
C MET A 18 -17.51 4.39 -11.92
N GLU A 19 -18.45 4.96 -11.15
CA GLU A 19 -18.80 4.45 -9.81
C GLU A 19 -19.48 3.08 -9.87
N ARG A 20 -20.36 2.82 -10.86
CA ARG A 20 -20.95 1.49 -11.06
C ARG A 20 -19.87 0.46 -11.38
N TYR A 21 -18.92 0.79 -12.25
CA TYR A 21 -17.80 -0.08 -12.59
C TYR A 21 -16.92 -0.37 -11.36
N LYS A 22 -16.59 0.66 -10.59
CA LYS A 22 -15.83 0.56 -9.34
C LYS A 22 -16.53 -0.34 -8.32
N ALA A 23 -17.84 -0.14 -8.10
CA ALA A 23 -18.63 -0.96 -7.19
C ALA A 23 -18.75 -2.42 -7.65
N HIS A 24 -19.01 -2.65 -8.94
CA HIS A 24 -19.12 -3.98 -9.53
C HIS A 24 -17.83 -4.79 -9.36
N ASN A 25 -16.68 -4.12 -9.50
CA ASN A 25 -15.36 -4.75 -9.40
C ASN A 25 -14.73 -4.66 -8.00
N ALA A 26 -15.47 -4.18 -7.00
CA ALA A 26 -14.99 -3.97 -5.62
C ALA A 26 -13.68 -3.14 -5.52
N LEU A 27 -13.57 -2.12 -6.37
CA LEU A 27 -12.43 -1.21 -6.43
C LEU A 27 -12.58 -0.08 -5.38
N GLN A 28 -11.46 0.33 -4.79
CA GLN A 28 -11.30 1.36 -3.76
C GLN A 28 -10.69 2.65 -4.29
N SER A 29 -9.86 2.62 -5.34
CA SER A 29 -9.21 3.81 -5.88
C SER A 29 -10.21 4.73 -6.57
N ASN A 30 -10.06 6.03 -6.33
CA ASN A 30 -10.82 7.07 -7.04
C ASN A 30 -10.02 7.67 -8.21
N GLN A 31 -8.81 7.17 -8.45
CA GLN A 31 -7.95 7.60 -9.55
C GLN A 31 -8.26 6.79 -10.80
N TRP A 32 -8.43 7.49 -11.91
CA TRP A 32 -8.71 6.92 -13.22
C TRP A 32 -7.68 7.40 -14.23
N LEU A 33 -7.32 6.56 -15.20
CA LEU A 33 -6.19 6.74 -16.11
C LEU A 33 -6.58 6.39 -17.54
N LEU A 34 -5.94 7.03 -18.51
CA LEU A 34 -5.86 6.54 -19.88
C LEU A 34 -4.70 5.56 -20.02
N PRO A 35 -4.73 4.61 -20.98
CA PRO A 35 -3.60 3.73 -21.27
C PRO A 35 -2.26 4.48 -21.44
N ARG A 36 -2.31 5.68 -22.01
CA ARG A 36 -1.14 6.53 -22.24
C ARG A 36 -0.57 7.16 -20.96
N HIS A 37 -1.38 7.33 -19.91
CA HIS A 37 -0.92 7.86 -18.62
C HIS A 37 -0.02 6.85 -17.89
N LEU A 38 -0.15 5.55 -18.15
CA LEU A 38 0.57 4.49 -17.43
C LEU A 38 2.09 4.65 -17.49
N ALA A 39 2.63 5.12 -18.62
CA ALA A 39 4.05 5.38 -18.79
C ALA A 39 4.57 6.51 -17.88
N CYS A 40 3.74 7.51 -17.57
CA CYS A 40 4.09 8.62 -16.68
C CYS A 40 4.28 8.16 -15.23
N PHE A 41 3.67 7.04 -14.85
CA PHE A 41 3.76 6.44 -13.52
C PHE A 41 4.68 5.21 -13.47
N ALA A 42 5.32 4.85 -14.58
CA ALA A 42 6.09 3.61 -14.72
C ALA A 42 5.31 2.34 -14.33
N VAL A 43 3.99 2.34 -14.55
CA VAL A 43 3.10 1.21 -14.28
C VAL A 43 2.64 0.56 -15.59
N ARG A 44 2.10 -0.66 -15.47
CA ARG A 44 1.53 -1.43 -16.58
C ARG A 44 0.10 -1.84 -16.24
N PRO A 45 -0.78 -2.00 -17.23
CA PRO A 45 -2.11 -2.53 -16.97
C PRO A 45 -1.99 -4.00 -16.56
N LEU A 46 -2.74 -4.42 -15.54
CA LEU A 46 -2.89 -5.84 -15.16
C LEU A 46 -3.90 -6.56 -16.06
N TYR A 47 -4.93 -5.83 -16.46
CA TYR A 47 -6.02 -6.28 -17.33
C TYR A 47 -6.16 -5.28 -18.48
N PRO A 48 -6.70 -5.66 -19.65
CA PRO A 48 -7.11 -4.67 -20.65
C PRO A 48 -8.22 -3.76 -20.08
N ALA A 49 -8.21 -2.47 -20.43
CA ALA A 49 -9.24 -1.55 -19.97
C ALA A 49 -10.61 -1.95 -20.53
N GLN A 50 -11.65 -1.77 -19.72
CA GLN A 50 -13.00 -2.23 -20.06
C GLN A 50 -14.01 -1.09 -20.16
N LEU A 51 -13.75 0.06 -19.54
CA LEU A 51 -14.70 1.16 -19.51
C LEU A 51 -14.42 2.16 -20.64
N VAL A 52 -15.28 2.17 -21.65
CA VAL A 52 -15.26 3.16 -22.74
C VAL A 52 -16.21 4.31 -22.37
N LEU A 53 -15.73 5.55 -22.50
CA LEU A 53 -16.50 6.76 -22.23
C LEU A 53 -16.37 7.74 -23.41
N PRO A 54 -17.41 8.53 -23.71
CA PRO A 54 -17.27 9.65 -24.64
C PRO A 54 -16.20 10.60 -24.12
N THR A 55 -15.25 11.00 -24.97
CA THR A 55 -14.15 11.86 -24.54
C THR A 55 -14.66 13.20 -24.01
N SER A 56 -15.71 13.73 -24.64
CA SER A 56 -16.41 14.95 -24.20
C SER A 56 -16.93 14.89 -22.77
N SER A 57 -17.11 13.69 -22.20
CA SER A 57 -17.58 13.51 -20.83
C SER A 57 -16.47 13.56 -19.79
N VAL A 58 -15.21 13.38 -20.18
CA VAL A 58 -14.08 13.26 -19.24
C VAL A 58 -12.97 14.28 -19.49
N ILE A 59 -12.86 14.81 -20.70
CA ILE A 59 -11.88 15.83 -21.08
C ILE A 59 -12.30 17.20 -20.53
N GLN A 60 -11.31 18.03 -20.18
CA GLN A 60 -11.55 19.45 -19.93
C GLN A 60 -10.86 20.28 -21.01
N LEU A 61 -11.62 21.17 -21.65
CA LEU A 61 -11.11 22.11 -22.64
C LEU A 61 -10.93 23.52 -22.03
N PRO A 62 -9.99 24.33 -22.55
CA PRO A 62 -9.01 23.99 -23.59
C PRO A 62 -7.87 23.11 -23.04
N LEU A 63 -7.27 22.29 -23.91
CA LEU A 63 -6.09 21.48 -23.57
C LEU A 63 -4.87 22.38 -23.33
N SER A 64 -4.06 22.05 -22.32
CA SER A 64 -2.79 22.76 -22.06
C SER A 64 -1.65 22.32 -22.98
N ALA A 65 -1.66 21.07 -23.43
CA ALA A 65 -0.65 20.52 -24.31
C ALA A 65 -1.21 19.46 -25.26
N VAL A 66 -0.50 19.23 -26.36
CA VAL A 66 -0.78 18.18 -27.34
C VAL A 66 0.48 17.40 -27.68
N PRO A 67 0.37 16.15 -28.16
CA PRO A 67 1.54 15.40 -28.63
C PRO A 67 2.25 16.14 -29.76
N PHE A 68 3.57 16.26 -29.71
CA PHE A 68 4.34 16.88 -30.81
C PHE A 68 4.13 16.11 -32.13
N SER A 69 3.84 14.81 -32.05
CA SER A 69 3.52 13.96 -33.21
C SER A 69 2.27 14.42 -33.97
N SER A 70 1.32 15.11 -33.32
CA SER A 70 0.09 15.61 -33.95
C SER A 70 0.32 16.83 -34.82
N LEU A 71 1.48 17.49 -34.71
CA LEU A 71 1.82 18.63 -35.55
C LEU A 71 2.01 18.21 -37.02
N PRO A 72 1.67 19.09 -37.99
CA PRO A 72 2.02 18.89 -39.39
C PRO A 72 3.52 18.64 -39.59
N LEU A 73 3.88 17.80 -40.55
CA LEU A 73 5.29 17.43 -40.80
C LEU A 73 6.18 18.64 -41.09
N SER A 74 5.67 19.64 -41.82
CA SER A 74 6.35 20.91 -42.10
C SER A 74 6.69 21.67 -40.82
N ARG A 75 5.74 21.74 -39.88
CA ARG A 75 5.92 22.39 -38.57
C ARG A 75 6.93 21.62 -37.72
N LYS A 76 6.84 20.29 -37.68
CA LYS A 76 7.80 19.43 -36.96
C LYS A 76 9.23 19.68 -37.44
N ARG A 77 9.46 19.64 -38.76
CA ARG A 77 10.79 19.91 -39.35
C ARG A 77 11.30 21.30 -39.00
N LYS A 78 10.44 22.32 -39.11
CA LYS A 78 10.80 23.71 -38.75
C LYS A 78 11.23 23.82 -37.29
N VAL A 79 10.45 23.27 -36.36
CA VAL A 79 10.79 23.30 -34.92
C VAL A 79 12.09 22.55 -34.66
N LEU A 80 12.23 21.31 -35.15
CA LEU A 80 13.42 20.49 -34.92
C LEU A 80 14.70 21.13 -35.49
N GLY A 81 14.60 21.87 -36.59
CA GLY A 81 15.73 22.60 -37.16
C GLY A 81 16.13 23.86 -36.39
N MET A 82 15.19 24.53 -35.71
CA MET A 82 15.46 25.77 -34.95
C MET A 82 15.79 25.51 -33.47
N CYS A 83 15.13 24.52 -32.88
CA CYS A 83 15.21 24.20 -31.46
C CYS A 83 15.13 22.67 -31.31
N PRO A 84 16.25 21.95 -31.43
CA PRO A 84 16.26 20.50 -31.23
C PRO A 84 15.84 20.16 -29.79
N PRO A 85 15.09 19.06 -29.59
CA PRO A 85 14.65 18.65 -28.26
C PRO A 85 15.86 18.20 -27.40
N PRO A 86 15.82 18.43 -26.08
CA PRO A 86 16.83 17.92 -25.18
C PRO A 86 16.78 16.38 -25.11
N CYS A 87 17.89 15.75 -24.72
CA CYS A 87 17.88 14.33 -24.35
C CYS A 87 17.02 14.16 -23.09
N THR A 88 15.88 13.49 -23.22
CA THR A 88 14.97 13.22 -22.09
C THR A 88 15.28 11.87 -21.45
N PRO A 89 15.35 11.76 -20.11
CA PRO A 89 15.39 10.46 -19.45
C PRO A 89 14.12 9.65 -19.74
N PRO A 90 14.18 8.30 -19.70
CA PRO A 90 13.02 7.44 -19.88
C PRO A 90 11.86 7.83 -18.95
N GLY A 91 10.64 7.91 -19.47
CA GLY A 91 9.44 8.26 -18.71
C GLY A 91 9.21 9.76 -18.47
N SER A 92 10.14 10.62 -18.87
CA SER A 92 9.95 12.07 -18.84
C SER A 92 9.41 12.61 -20.16
N CYS A 93 8.58 13.65 -20.08
CA CYS A 93 8.09 14.38 -21.24
C CYS A 93 8.71 15.78 -21.30
N SER A 94 9.05 16.25 -22.50
CA SER A 94 9.43 17.65 -22.76
C SER A 94 8.32 18.36 -23.50
N LEU A 95 8.02 19.59 -23.08
CA LEU A 95 7.06 20.48 -23.72
C LEU A 95 7.78 21.57 -24.50
N LEU A 96 7.39 21.77 -25.75
CA LEU A 96 7.74 22.96 -26.53
C LEU A 96 6.81 24.11 -26.15
N GLU A 97 7.41 25.21 -25.67
CA GLU A 97 6.72 26.50 -25.50
C GLU A 97 7.08 27.44 -26.66
N CYS A 98 6.07 28.13 -27.20
CA CYS A 98 6.26 29.23 -28.14
C CYS A 98 5.92 30.55 -27.44
N SER A 99 6.88 31.46 -27.30
CA SER A 99 6.62 32.83 -26.84
C SER A 99 7.05 33.81 -27.92
N GLY A 100 6.10 34.26 -28.73
CA GLY A 100 6.38 35.06 -29.92
C GLY A 100 7.31 34.32 -30.88
N ALA A 101 8.53 34.86 -31.09
CA ALA A 101 9.54 34.23 -31.94
C ALA A 101 10.43 33.21 -31.20
N ALA A 102 10.43 33.22 -29.86
CA ALA A 102 11.26 32.32 -29.07
C ALA A 102 10.59 30.95 -28.91
N MET A 103 11.38 29.89 -29.10
CA MET A 103 10.97 28.51 -28.83
C MET A 103 11.93 27.90 -27.82
N ARG A 104 11.38 27.21 -26.81
CA ARG A 104 12.19 26.48 -25.84
C ARG A 104 11.53 25.19 -25.44
N TRP A 105 12.35 24.19 -25.14
CA TRP A 105 11.91 22.96 -24.50
C TRP A 105 12.06 23.08 -22.99
N ARG A 106 11.05 22.60 -22.26
CA ARG A 106 11.12 22.41 -20.80
C ARG A 106 10.52 21.07 -20.39
N PRO A 107 10.76 20.59 -19.16
CA PRO A 107 9.99 19.47 -18.62
C PRO A 107 8.48 19.77 -18.69
N ALA A 108 7.70 18.80 -19.15
CA ALA A 108 6.25 18.86 -19.09
C ALA A 108 5.77 18.55 -17.67
N SER A 109 4.71 19.24 -17.24
CA SER A 109 3.98 18.92 -16.02
C SER A 109 3.10 17.68 -16.21
N LEU A 110 2.70 17.04 -15.11
CA LEU A 110 1.76 15.91 -15.16
C LEU A 110 0.42 16.29 -15.81
N SER A 111 -0.08 17.51 -15.54
CA SER A 111 -1.32 18.01 -16.16
C SER A 111 -1.21 18.08 -17.69
N GLU A 112 -0.07 18.56 -18.20
CA GLU A 112 0.18 18.65 -19.65
C GLU A 112 0.31 17.27 -20.29
N CYS A 113 0.99 16.33 -19.61
CA CYS A 113 1.05 14.94 -20.05
C CYS A 113 -0.34 14.29 -20.10
N PHE A 114 -1.21 14.63 -19.16
CA PHE A 114 -2.55 14.07 -19.10
C PHE A 114 -3.48 14.63 -20.17
N ASP A 115 -3.44 15.94 -20.39
CA ASP A 115 -4.18 16.61 -21.46
C ASP A 115 -3.78 16.08 -22.84
N ALA A 116 -2.48 15.93 -23.10
CA ALA A 116 -1.97 15.43 -24.37
C ALA A 116 -2.40 13.98 -24.67
N ALA A 117 -2.73 13.19 -23.65
CA ALA A 117 -3.13 11.80 -23.82
C ALA A 117 -4.48 11.62 -24.52
N PHE A 118 -5.36 12.64 -24.49
CA PHE A 118 -6.67 12.61 -25.16
C PHE A 118 -6.59 12.79 -26.68
N VAL A 119 -5.49 13.34 -27.19
CA VAL A 119 -5.34 13.66 -28.62
C VAL A 119 -5.04 12.40 -29.43
N CYS A 120 -5.81 12.14 -30.49
CA CYS A 120 -5.51 11.04 -31.41
C CYS A 120 -4.14 11.24 -32.08
N SER A 121 -3.36 10.17 -32.22
CA SER A 121 -2.12 10.22 -33.01
C SER A 121 -2.05 8.95 -33.85
N ASP A 122 -2.20 9.12 -35.17
CA ASP A 122 -2.16 8.01 -36.14
C ASP A 122 -0.74 7.50 -36.39
N SER A 123 0.28 8.14 -35.81
CA SER A 123 1.68 7.80 -36.05
C SER A 123 2.22 6.87 -34.96
N PRO A 124 2.89 5.76 -35.31
CA PRO A 124 3.67 4.98 -34.35
C PRO A 124 4.88 5.79 -33.83
N SER A 125 4.58 6.62 -32.82
CA SER A 125 5.33 7.01 -31.62
C SER A 125 6.86 7.15 -31.59
N SER A 126 7.53 7.51 -32.68
CA SER A 126 8.74 8.32 -32.47
C SER A 126 8.31 9.65 -31.85
N HIS A 127 8.86 10.01 -30.69
CA HIS A 127 8.58 11.27 -29.96
C HIS A 127 7.28 11.36 -29.12
N GLN A 128 6.73 10.24 -28.61
CA GLN A 128 5.63 10.31 -27.61
C GLN A 128 5.98 11.13 -26.36
N HIS A 129 7.27 11.25 -26.03
CA HIS A 129 7.77 12.07 -24.92
C HIS A 129 7.86 13.56 -25.26
N LEU A 130 7.63 13.96 -26.52
CA LEU A 130 7.62 15.36 -26.91
C LEU A 130 6.18 15.85 -27.00
N LEU A 131 5.90 16.91 -26.27
CA LEU A 131 4.64 17.62 -26.24
C LEU A 131 4.84 19.03 -26.79
N CYS A 132 3.75 19.66 -27.16
CA CYS A 132 3.72 21.02 -27.68
C CYS A 132 2.60 21.78 -26.99
N ALA A 133 2.82 23.05 -26.63
CA ALA A 133 1.74 23.91 -26.19
C ALA A 133 0.67 24.03 -27.29
N THR A 134 -0.60 24.12 -26.89
CA THR A 134 -1.75 24.05 -27.82
C THR A 134 -1.76 25.21 -28.84
N ASP A 135 -1.27 26.38 -28.44
CA ASP A 135 -1.10 27.56 -29.31
C ASP A 135 -0.13 27.30 -30.48
N CYS A 136 0.88 26.45 -30.29
CA CYS A 136 1.82 26.06 -31.33
C CYS A 136 1.22 25.05 -32.34
N ALA A 137 0.09 24.39 -32.02
CA ALA A 137 -0.47 23.28 -32.78
C ALA A 137 -1.51 23.68 -33.85
N GLY A 138 -2.17 24.82 -33.68
CA GLY A 138 -3.21 25.29 -34.59
C GLY A 138 -4.53 24.53 -34.40
N SER A 139 -4.66 23.34 -35.00
CA SER A 139 -5.86 22.50 -34.92
C SER A 139 -5.56 21.16 -34.25
N VAL A 140 -6.41 20.74 -33.32
CA VAL A 140 -6.25 19.51 -32.54
C VAL A 140 -7.48 18.64 -32.69
N THR A 141 -7.29 17.38 -33.07
CA THR A 141 -8.36 16.39 -33.12
C THR A 141 -8.28 15.47 -31.91
N VAL A 142 -9.35 15.48 -31.12
CA VAL A 142 -9.51 14.62 -29.94
C VAL A 142 -10.24 13.34 -30.36
N ALA A 143 -9.97 12.23 -29.69
CA ALA A 143 -10.73 10.99 -29.90
C ALA A 143 -12.21 11.21 -29.58
N GLU A 144 -13.12 10.57 -30.31
CA GLU A 144 -14.56 10.61 -29.97
C GLU A 144 -14.84 9.89 -28.63
N GLU A 145 -14.17 8.75 -28.43
CA GLU A 145 -14.25 7.93 -27.22
C GLU A 145 -12.86 7.60 -26.70
N VAL A 146 -12.77 7.38 -25.38
CA VAL A 146 -11.57 6.93 -24.70
C VAL A 146 -11.87 5.75 -23.80
N THR A 147 -10.93 4.80 -23.73
CA THR A 147 -10.97 3.73 -22.73
C THR A 147 -10.22 4.18 -21.48
N VAL A 148 -10.86 4.03 -20.31
CA VAL A 148 -10.30 4.42 -19.01
C VAL A 148 -10.05 3.19 -18.12
N PHE A 149 -9.01 3.29 -17.30
CA PHE A 149 -8.61 2.34 -16.26
C PHE A 149 -8.83 2.94 -14.88
N ASN A 150 -9.22 2.14 -13.90
CA ASN A 150 -9.02 2.50 -12.51
C ASN A 150 -7.54 2.25 -12.12
N ALA A 151 -6.94 3.11 -11.30
CA ALA A 151 -5.55 2.95 -10.90
C ALA A 151 -5.24 1.61 -10.22
N GLN A 152 -6.23 0.99 -9.54
CA GLN A 152 -6.10 -0.36 -8.98
C GLN A 152 -5.91 -1.49 -10.00
N GLU A 153 -6.26 -1.25 -11.26
CA GLU A 153 -6.07 -2.21 -12.35
C GLU A 153 -4.65 -2.16 -12.94
N THR A 154 -3.71 -1.52 -12.23
CA THR A 154 -2.29 -1.44 -12.59
C THR A 154 -1.44 -2.34 -11.71
N ASN A 155 -0.24 -2.70 -12.20
CA ASN A 155 0.67 -3.61 -11.50
C ASN A 155 1.23 -3.05 -10.18
N ASN A 156 1.23 -1.72 -9.99
CA ASN A 156 1.56 -1.08 -8.73
C ASN A 156 0.66 0.16 -8.51
N PRO A 157 -0.54 -0.05 -7.95
CA PRO A 157 -1.53 1.01 -7.83
C PRO A 157 -1.15 2.09 -6.81
N PHE A 158 -0.27 1.77 -5.84
CA PHE A 158 0.21 2.72 -4.84
C PHE A 158 1.12 3.81 -5.42
N LEU A 159 1.70 3.62 -6.62
CA LEU A 159 2.45 4.67 -7.32
C LEU A 159 1.54 5.74 -7.93
N VAL A 160 0.27 5.41 -8.16
CA VAL A 160 -0.72 6.30 -8.75
C VAL A 160 -1.63 6.89 -7.68
N ASP A 161 -2.08 6.06 -6.74
CA ASP A 161 -2.98 6.44 -5.67
C ASP A 161 -2.35 6.10 -4.31
N ALA A 162 -1.67 7.09 -3.72
CA ALA A 162 -1.01 6.97 -2.43
C ALA A 162 -1.98 6.89 -1.24
N GLU A 163 -3.28 7.15 -1.46
CA GLU A 163 -4.32 7.04 -0.42
C GLU A 163 -4.80 5.60 -0.23
N LEU A 164 -4.41 4.68 -1.12
CA LEU A 164 -4.71 3.27 -1.00
C LEU A 164 -4.03 2.68 0.24
N ALA A 165 -4.75 1.80 0.92
CA ALA A 165 -4.23 1.09 2.08
C ALA A 165 -4.85 -0.31 2.20
N HIS A 166 -4.06 -1.26 2.69
CA HIS A 166 -4.55 -2.60 3.01
C HIS A 166 -5.40 -2.59 4.28
N ARG A 167 -6.56 -3.23 4.23
CA ARG A 167 -7.56 -3.22 5.32
C ARG A 167 -7.86 -4.61 5.82
N ASN A 168 -8.20 -4.71 7.09
CA ASN A 168 -8.75 -5.93 7.65
C ASN A 168 -10.15 -6.18 7.06
N LEU A 169 -10.35 -7.34 6.44
CA LEU A 169 -11.61 -7.69 5.81
C LEU A 169 -12.80 -7.65 6.79
N LEU A 170 -12.58 -8.06 8.05
CA LEU A 170 -13.60 -8.18 9.09
C LEU A 170 -13.88 -6.83 9.78
N THR A 171 -12.83 -6.13 10.23
CA THR A 171 -13.01 -4.87 10.98
C THR A 171 -13.06 -3.63 10.09
N LYS A 172 -12.67 -3.76 8.81
CA LYS A 172 -12.50 -2.67 7.82
C LYS A 172 -11.44 -1.61 8.21
N GLU A 173 -10.70 -1.85 9.28
CA GLU A 173 -9.60 -0.97 9.71
C GLU A 173 -8.35 -1.17 8.85
N THR A 174 -7.60 -0.10 8.66
CA THR A 174 -6.33 -0.13 7.95
C THR A 174 -5.27 -0.91 8.75
N TYR A 175 -4.55 -1.81 8.09
CA TYR A 175 -3.42 -2.48 8.71
C TYR A 175 -2.27 -1.52 9.00
N GLN A 176 -1.55 -1.80 10.08
CA GLN A 176 -0.30 -1.10 10.39
C GLN A 176 0.70 -1.22 9.23
N HIS A 177 1.54 -0.21 9.07
CA HIS A 177 2.50 -0.11 7.96
C HIS A 177 3.39 -1.35 7.78
N SER A 178 3.83 -1.99 8.86
CA SER A 178 4.67 -3.20 8.82
C SER A 178 3.99 -4.37 8.09
N ILE A 179 2.68 -4.54 8.29
CA ILE A 179 1.87 -5.55 7.61
C ILE A 179 1.52 -5.05 6.20
N GLY A 180 1.06 -3.81 6.09
CA GLY A 180 0.64 -3.20 4.82
C GLY A 180 1.72 -3.28 3.74
N SER A 181 2.97 -2.91 4.06
CA SER A 181 4.08 -2.98 3.10
C SER A 181 4.32 -4.40 2.57
N SER A 182 4.30 -5.40 3.45
CA SER A 182 4.44 -6.81 3.05
C SER A 182 3.27 -7.27 2.16
N LEU A 183 2.05 -6.87 2.51
CA LEU A 183 0.85 -7.19 1.72
C LEU A 183 0.87 -6.53 0.34
N THR A 184 1.48 -5.36 0.18
CA THR A 184 1.65 -4.72 -1.14
C THR A 184 2.52 -5.57 -2.06
N THR A 185 3.65 -6.08 -1.55
CA THR A 185 4.53 -6.99 -2.30
C THR A 185 3.79 -8.27 -2.70
N ILE A 186 3.03 -8.86 -1.77
CA ILE A 186 2.23 -10.06 -2.04
C ILE A 186 1.13 -9.76 -3.08
N ALA A 187 0.41 -8.64 -2.94
CA ALA A 187 -0.63 -8.23 -3.87
C ALA A 187 -0.10 -8.12 -5.31
N ALA A 188 1.06 -7.46 -5.49
CA ALA A 188 1.69 -7.32 -6.79
C ALA A 188 2.15 -8.67 -7.36
N GLN A 189 2.76 -9.53 -6.54
CA GLN A 189 3.26 -10.84 -6.95
C GLN A 189 2.13 -11.78 -7.41
N PHE A 190 1.02 -11.80 -6.66
CA PHE A 190 -0.12 -12.69 -6.91
C PHE A 190 -1.25 -12.02 -7.71
N ARG A 191 -1.04 -10.77 -8.15
CA ARG A 191 -2.01 -9.95 -8.91
C ARG A 191 -3.36 -9.82 -8.21
N TYR A 192 -3.34 -9.64 -6.88
CA TYR A 192 -4.56 -9.32 -6.14
C TYR A 192 -4.95 -7.87 -6.38
N THR A 193 -6.21 -7.66 -6.75
CA THR A 193 -6.82 -6.34 -6.91
C THR A 193 -7.51 -5.86 -5.63
N SER A 194 -7.94 -6.79 -4.78
CA SER A 194 -8.53 -6.44 -3.49
C SER A 194 -7.46 -6.09 -2.46
N PHE A 195 -7.67 -5.02 -1.72
CA PHE A 195 -6.84 -4.65 -0.57
C PHE A 195 -7.42 -5.09 0.77
N ASP A 196 -8.47 -5.90 0.76
CA ASP A 196 -9.03 -6.48 1.97
C ASP A 196 -8.36 -7.82 2.27
N TRP A 197 -7.80 -7.94 3.47
CA TRP A 197 -7.07 -9.12 3.95
C TRP A 197 -7.54 -9.55 5.33
N VAL A 198 -7.44 -10.84 5.64
CA VAL A 198 -7.79 -11.38 6.96
C VAL A 198 -6.67 -12.29 7.47
N GLU A 199 -6.31 -12.16 8.75
CA GLU A 199 -5.39 -13.10 9.39
C GLU A 199 -6.02 -14.50 9.40
N ALA A 200 -5.28 -15.55 9.05
CA ALA A 200 -5.79 -16.90 8.86
C ALA A 200 -6.48 -17.46 10.13
N THR A 201 -5.96 -17.13 11.30
CA THR A 201 -6.56 -17.47 12.61
C THR A 201 -7.92 -16.79 12.80
N ALA A 202 -8.04 -15.51 12.42
CA ALA A 202 -9.29 -14.75 12.47
C ALA A 202 -10.29 -15.24 11.43
N ALA A 203 -9.84 -15.62 10.23
CA ALA A 203 -10.68 -16.21 9.19
C ALA A 203 -11.32 -17.53 9.67
N ALA A 204 -10.52 -18.40 10.30
CA ALA A 204 -11.01 -19.65 10.88
C ALA A 204 -12.00 -19.39 12.03
N ALA A 205 -11.70 -18.44 12.92
CA ALA A 205 -12.59 -18.08 14.03
C ALA A 205 -13.92 -17.48 13.56
N ALA A 206 -13.92 -16.72 12.46
CA ALA A 206 -15.11 -16.16 11.83
C ALA A 206 -15.84 -17.15 10.90
N GLY A 207 -15.34 -18.38 10.74
CA GLY A 207 -15.94 -19.40 9.89
C GLY A 207 -15.89 -19.08 8.39
N LEU A 208 -14.92 -18.25 7.95
CA LEU A 208 -14.78 -17.91 6.54
C LEU A 208 -14.29 -19.12 5.73
N ARG A 209 -14.97 -19.40 4.63
CA ARG A 209 -14.58 -20.48 3.71
C ARG A 209 -13.45 -20.03 2.79
N VAL A 210 -12.41 -20.84 2.74
CA VAL A 210 -11.24 -20.64 1.89
C VAL A 210 -11.39 -21.51 0.65
N ARG A 211 -11.10 -20.96 -0.54
CA ARG A 211 -11.14 -21.74 -1.79
C ARG A 211 -10.17 -22.92 -1.70
N SER A 212 -10.55 -24.05 -2.27
CA SER A 212 -9.80 -25.32 -2.16
C SER A 212 -8.33 -25.25 -2.58
N SER A 213 -7.98 -24.38 -3.53
CA SER A 213 -6.60 -24.18 -4.02
C SER A 213 -5.82 -23.07 -3.30
N ALA A 214 -6.42 -22.38 -2.33
CA ALA A 214 -5.82 -21.20 -1.71
C ALA A 214 -5.01 -21.53 -0.44
N ALA A 215 -3.74 -21.14 -0.43
CA ALA A 215 -2.88 -21.14 0.75
C ALA A 215 -2.75 -19.72 1.34
N PRO A 216 -2.69 -19.57 2.68
CA PRO A 216 -2.47 -18.25 3.27
C PRO A 216 -1.03 -17.79 3.04
N HIS A 217 -0.85 -16.48 2.91
CA HIS A 217 0.45 -15.84 2.69
C HIS A 217 1.14 -15.52 4.00
N LEU A 218 2.43 -15.83 4.09
CA LEU A 218 3.24 -15.53 5.26
C LEU A 218 3.71 -14.08 5.22
N VAL A 219 3.38 -13.32 6.27
CA VAL A 219 3.79 -11.94 6.46
C VAL A 219 4.69 -11.85 7.69
N ASN A 220 5.90 -11.35 7.49
CA ASN A 220 6.79 -10.98 8.59
C ASN A 220 6.35 -9.62 9.11
N CYS A 221 6.11 -9.52 10.41
CA CYS A 221 5.76 -8.25 11.04
C CYS A 221 6.45 -8.09 12.38
N VAL A 222 6.29 -6.91 12.96
CA VAL A 222 6.75 -6.58 14.31
C VAL A 222 5.52 -6.42 15.17
N ASP A 223 5.45 -7.19 16.25
CA ASP A 223 4.40 -7.06 17.27
C ASP A 223 5.00 -6.70 18.64
N THR A 224 4.17 -6.13 19.50
CA THR A 224 4.56 -5.72 20.84
C THR A 224 4.19 -6.79 21.85
N LEU A 225 5.19 -7.33 22.55
CA LEU A 225 5.01 -8.18 23.70
C LEU A 225 5.10 -7.36 24.98
N ARG A 226 4.07 -7.46 25.81
CA ARG A 226 4.00 -6.82 27.13
C ARG A 226 4.51 -7.77 28.19
N VAL A 227 5.51 -7.34 28.96
CA VAL A 227 6.13 -8.16 30.02
C VAL A 227 6.27 -7.38 31.32
N VAL A 228 6.22 -8.10 32.44
CA VAL A 228 6.55 -7.59 33.77
C VAL A 228 7.60 -8.48 34.41
N HIS A 229 8.43 -7.91 35.27
CA HIS A 229 9.40 -8.67 36.04
C HIS A 229 8.70 -9.49 37.14
N ILE A 230 9.24 -10.65 37.51
CA ILE A 230 8.64 -11.52 38.53
C ILE A 230 8.40 -10.80 39.88
N SER A 231 9.27 -9.86 40.26
CA SER A 231 9.13 -9.08 41.50
C SER A 231 7.88 -8.18 41.54
N GLN A 232 7.25 -7.94 40.38
CA GLN A 232 6.03 -7.15 40.26
C GLN A 232 4.76 -7.93 40.60
N LEU A 233 4.86 -9.26 40.73
CA LEU A 233 3.73 -10.11 41.10
C LEU A 233 3.50 -10.14 42.61
N ARG A 234 2.32 -10.56 43.06
CA ARG A 234 2.07 -10.83 44.49
C ARG A 234 2.99 -11.96 44.99
N TYR A 235 3.43 -11.87 46.24
CA TYR A 235 4.42 -12.79 46.83
C TYR A 235 4.04 -14.28 46.67
N THR A 236 2.78 -14.64 46.94
CA THR A 236 2.26 -16.01 46.76
C THR A 236 2.47 -16.50 45.32
N ARG A 237 2.18 -15.65 44.33
CA ARG A 237 2.36 -15.98 42.92
C ARG A 237 3.83 -16.09 42.53
N GLN A 238 4.70 -15.27 43.11
CA GLN A 238 6.14 -15.39 42.92
C GLN A 238 6.63 -16.76 43.40
N GLN A 239 6.25 -17.17 44.60
CA GLN A 239 6.62 -18.48 45.16
C GLN A 239 6.13 -19.64 44.27
N GLU A 240 4.87 -19.60 43.83
CA GLU A 240 4.31 -20.62 42.93
C GLU A 240 5.09 -20.75 41.62
N LEU A 241 5.50 -19.61 41.03
CA LEU A 241 6.26 -19.61 39.79
C LEU A 241 7.68 -20.11 40.03
N VAL A 242 8.36 -19.58 41.05
CA VAL A 242 9.74 -19.96 41.42
C VAL A 242 9.86 -21.46 41.68
N ALA A 243 8.91 -22.06 42.41
CA ALA A 243 8.87 -23.49 42.68
C ALA A 243 8.79 -24.36 41.41
N LYS A 244 8.30 -23.81 40.30
CA LYS A 244 8.13 -24.51 39.01
C LYS A 244 9.21 -24.16 37.99
N ILE A 245 10.16 -23.28 38.31
CA ILE A 245 11.23 -22.90 37.38
C ILE A 245 12.24 -24.05 37.29
N PRO A 246 12.57 -24.55 36.08
CA PRO A 246 13.66 -25.50 35.92
C PRO A 246 14.97 -24.92 36.48
N ARG A 247 15.72 -25.71 37.27
CA ARG A 247 16.95 -25.25 37.95
C ARG A 247 17.93 -24.51 37.02
N MET A 248 18.11 -25.02 35.79
CA MET A 248 18.99 -24.38 34.81
C MET A 248 18.50 -23.01 34.33
N THR A 249 17.18 -22.82 34.23
CA THR A 249 16.59 -21.51 33.91
C THR A 249 16.87 -20.52 35.02
N LEU A 250 16.73 -20.95 36.29
CA LEU A 250 16.99 -20.09 37.45
C LEU A 250 18.47 -19.68 37.56
N ILE A 251 19.41 -20.60 37.29
CA ILE A 251 20.84 -20.28 37.31
C ILE A 251 21.19 -19.31 36.17
N LYS A 252 20.71 -19.59 34.96
CA LYS A 252 21.00 -18.77 33.78
C LYS A 252 20.31 -17.42 33.81
N SER A 253 19.19 -17.28 34.53
CA SER A 253 18.46 -16.00 34.59
C SER A 253 19.27 -14.87 35.22
N MET A 254 20.36 -15.17 35.94
CA MET A 254 21.28 -14.13 36.42
C MET A 254 21.95 -13.32 35.30
N THR A 255 22.07 -13.89 34.10
CA THR A 255 22.76 -13.25 32.95
C THR A 255 21.88 -13.17 31.70
N ILE A 256 20.83 -13.98 31.63
CA ILE A 256 20.03 -14.17 30.43
C ILE A 256 18.54 -13.96 30.75
N SER A 257 17.83 -13.14 29.97
CA SER A 257 16.39 -12.96 30.19
C SER A 257 15.55 -14.13 29.71
N TYR A 258 14.75 -14.65 30.64
CA TYR A 258 13.72 -15.64 30.38
C TYR A 258 12.34 -15.03 30.59
N ILE A 259 11.43 -15.30 29.66
CA ILE A 259 10.03 -14.86 29.72
C ILE A 259 9.15 -16.09 29.87
N PHE A 260 8.28 -16.09 30.88
CA PHE A 260 7.21 -17.07 31.00
C PHE A 260 6.10 -16.72 30.01
N TYR A 261 5.94 -17.55 28.97
CA TYR A 261 5.01 -17.36 27.87
C TYR A 261 4.32 -18.68 27.50
N HIS A 262 2.98 -18.69 27.42
CA HIS A 262 2.17 -19.91 27.22
C HIS A 262 2.63 -21.11 28.07
N LYS A 263 2.68 -20.92 29.40
CA LYS A 263 3.03 -21.96 30.39
C LYS A 263 4.47 -22.50 30.31
N ARG A 264 5.38 -21.85 29.57
CA ARG A 264 6.79 -22.26 29.46
C ARG A 264 7.73 -21.07 29.62
N TRP A 265 8.89 -21.31 30.22
CA TRP A 265 9.99 -20.34 30.23
C TRP A 265 10.74 -20.39 28.91
N ARG A 266 10.84 -19.24 28.24
CA ARG A 266 11.51 -19.10 26.94
C ARG A 266 12.59 -18.04 27.02
N HIS A 267 13.70 -18.29 26.33
CA HIS A 267 14.78 -17.32 26.20
C HIS A 267 14.37 -16.18 25.24
N HIS A 268 14.75 -14.92 25.52
CA HIS A 268 14.34 -13.80 24.66
C HIS A 268 14.70 -13.99 23.17
N LYS A 269 15.87 -14.56 22.83
CA LYS A 269 16.23 -14.82 21.43
C LYS A 269 15.29 -15.84 20.76
N SER A 270 14.83 -16.85 21.51
CA SER A 270 13.87 -17.85 20.99
C SER A 270 12.46 -17.27 20.77
N MET A 271 12.23 -16.07 21.29
CA MET A 271 11.00 -15.30 21.09
C MET A 271 11.17 -14.18 20.06
N GLU A 272 12.32 -14.13 19.39
CA GLU A 272 12.67 -13.12 18.38
C GLU A 272 12.49 -11.68 18.90
N LEU A 273 12.75 -11.43 20.19
CA LEU A 273 12.76 -10.06 20.71
C LEU A 273 13.85 -9.25 20.02
N MET A 274 13.49 -8.06 19.54
CA MET A 274 14.45 -7.15 18.89
C MET A 274 15.52 -6.62 19.86
N ARG A 275 15.21 -6.55 21.16
CA ARG A 275 16.13 -6.12 22.21
C ARG A 275 16.06 -7.07 23.40
N PRO A 276 17.21 -7.43 24.02
CA PRO A 276 17.21 -8.20 25.24
C PRO A 276 16.66 -7.38 26.41
N LEU A 277 16.02 -8.06 27.36
CA LEU A 277 15.66 -7.48 28.64
C LEU A 277 16.87 -7.57 29.57
N LEU A 278 17.32 -6.43 30.06
CA LEU A 278 18.54 -6.30 30.86
C LEU A 278 18.20 -5.92 32.31
N HIS A 279 19.18 -6.00 33.21
CA HIS A 279 18.99 -5.66 34.63
C HIS A 279 18.47 -4.23 34.82
N ARG A 280 18.91 -3.29 33.98
CA ARG A 280 18.39 -1.90 33.97
C ARG A 280 16.89 -1.78 33.71
N ASN A 281 16.26 -2.81 33.14
CA ASN A 281 14.82 -2.83 32.89
C ASN A 281 14.04 -3.33 34.12
N VAL A 282 14.68 -4.04 35.04
CA VAL A 282 14.04 -4.54 36.26
C VAL A 282 13.59 -3.35 37.11
N PRO A 283 12.35 -3.27 37.60
CA PRO A 283 11.92 -2.17 38.46
C PRO A 283 12.83 -2.02 39.70
N CYS A 284 13.16 -0.78 40.07
CA CYS A 284 14.10 -0.48 41.15
C CYS A 284 13.66 -1.15 42.48
N CYS A 285 14.55 -1.95 43.07
CA CYS A 285 14.35 -2.63 44.35
C CYS A 285 15.17 -2.00 45.49
N GLY A 286 15.41 -0.69 45.44
CA GLY A 286 16.14 0.07 46.45
C GLY A 286 17.46 0.63 45.94
N THR A 287 18.42 -0.24 45.56
CA THR A 287 19.74 0.19 45.07
C THR A 287 20.08 -0.41 43.70
N PRO A 288 20.96 0.22 42.90
CA PRO A 288 21.47 -0.36 41.65
C PRO A 288 22.15 -1.73 41.85
N GLN A 289 22.82 -1.93 43.00
CA GLN A 289 23.42 -3.22 43.35
C GLN A 289 22.36 -4.28 43.59
N ALA A 290 21.27 -3.95 44.31
CA ALA A 290 20.16 -4.88 44.51
C ALA A 290 19.47 -5.24 43.18
N GLN A 291 19.35 -4.27 42.25
CA GLN A 291 18.80 -4.48 40.91
C GLN A 291 19.68 -5.42 40.09
N ALA A 292 21.01 -5.28 40.14
CA ALA A 292 21.95 -6.14 39.43
C ALA A 292 21.97 -7.59 39.96
N LEU A 293 21.49 -7.83 41.18
CA LEU A 293 21.37 -9.16 41.78
C LEU A 293 20.00 -9.82 41.51
N GLN A 294 19.05 -9.12 40.88
CA GLN A 294 17.76 -9.71 40.54
C GLN A 294 17.91 -10.70 39.37
N PRO A 295 17.23 -11.85 39.39
CA PRO A 295 17.22 -12.74 38.24
C PRO A 295 16.39 -12.14 37.10
N LEU A 296 16.83 -12.23 35.84
CA LEU A 296 16.10 -11.75 34.66
C LEU A 296 14.93 -12.66 34.30
N LEU A 297 13.96 -12.75 35.20
CA LEU A 297 12.74 -13.54 35.07
C LEU A 297 11.56 -12.62 34.82
N TRP A 298 10.97 -12.77 33.64
CA TRP A 298 9.91 -11.93 33.13
C TRP A 298 8.66 -12.77 32.86
N ILE A 299 7.50 -12.15 32.91
CA ILE A 299 6.21 -12.79 32.70
C ILE A 299 5.51 -12.01 31.60
N ALA A 300 5.12 -12.70 30.54
CA ALA A 300 4.25 -12.09 29.54
C ALA A 300 2.86 -11.88 30.14
N VAL A 301 2.33 -10.66 30.01
CA VAL A 301 1.07 -10.25 30.63
C VAL A 301 0.08 -9.78 29.58
N ASP A 302 -1.20 -10.05 29.84
CA ASP A 302 -2.32 -9.41 29.17
C ASP A 302 -2.81 -8.20 29.98
N LEU A 303 -3.92 -7.58 29.53
CA LEU A 303 -4.54 -6.44 30.22
C LEU A 303 -5.26 -6.82 31.53
N HIS A 304 -5.50 -8.10 31.79
CA HIS A 304 -6.32 -8.59 32.90
C HIS A 304 -5.49 -9.17 34.06
N MET A 305 -4.19 -9.39 33.87
CA MET A 305 -3.30 -9.87 34.93
C MET A 305 -3.00 -8.81 36.00
N GLU A 306 -3.05 -9.22 37.28
CA GLU A 306 -2.71 -8.35 38.41
C GLU A 306 -1.18 -8.29 38.64
N PHE A 307 -0.61 -7.09 38.59
CA PHE A 307 0.80 -6.81 38.91
C PHE A 307 0.98 -5.38 39.42
N ARG A 308 2.15 -5.08 39.98
CA ARG A 308 2.52 -3.75 40.50
C ARG A 308 3.50 -3.04 39.56
N GLY A 309 3.35 -1.73 39.39
CA GLY A 309 4.29 -0.92 38.63
C GLY A 309 4.12 -1.02 37.10
N PRO A 310 5.08 -0.47 36.34
CA PRO A 310 4.95 -0.33 34.88
C PRO A 310 5.16 -1.64 34.14
N VAL A 311 4.53 -1.74 32.96
CA VAL A 311 4.77 -2.82 31.99
C VAL A 311 5.95 -2.44 31.11
N THR A 312 6.81 -3.40 30.79
CA THR A 312 7.85 -3.25 29.78
C THR A 312 7.33 -3.76 28.44
N GLU A 313 7.36 -2.90 27.42
CA GLU A 313 6.96 -3.26 26.06
C GLU A 313 8.17 -3.65 25.22
N CYS A 314 8.12 -4.84 24.62
CA CYS A 314 9.19 -5.39 23.81
C CYS A 314 8.69 -5.61 22.38
N ALA A 315 9.33 -4.97 21.41
CA ALA A 315 9.12 -5.32 20.01
C ALA A 315 9.74 -6.70 19.72
N ARG A 316 9.00 -7.57 19.03
CA ARG A 316 9.48 -8.85 18.55
C ARG A 316 9.12 -9.06 17.09
N HIS A 317 9.92 -9.86 16.39
CA HIS A 317 9.50 -10.36 15.09
C HIS A 317 8.44 -11.44 15.29
N SER A 318 7.41 -11.39 14.46
CA SER A 318 6.41 -12.43 14.36
C SER A 318 6.10 -12.71 12.91
N ARG A 319 5.62 -13.94 12.69
CA ARG A 319 5.17 -14.40 11.39
C ARG A 319 3.69 -14.67 11.50
N LYS A 320 2.92 -13.96 10.68
CA LYS A 320 1.47 -14.09 10.61
C LYS A 320 1.08 -14.60 9.23
N GLN A 321 -0.06 -15.26 9.15
CA GLN A 321 -0.58 -15.81 7.91
C GLN A 321 -1.84 -15.04 7.52
N PHE A 322 -1.96 -14.64 6.26
CA PHE A 322 -3.08 -13.83 5.77
C PHE A 322 -3.70 -14.42 4.51
N TYR A 323 -5.02 -14.33 4.39
CA TYR A 323 -5.73 -14.53 3.14
C TYR A 323 -6.13 -13.18 2.54
N ASN A 324 -5.99 -13.04 1.23
CA ASN A 324 -6.68 -11.99 0.48
C ASN A 324 -8.16 -12.33 0.35
N SER A 325 -9.04 -11.34 0.30
CA SER A 325 -10.49 -11.56 0.08
C SER A 325 -10.78 -12.40 -1.18
N GLN A 326 -9.96 -12.28 -2.24
CA GLN A 326 -10.10 -13.06 -3.48
C GLN A 326 -9.77 -14.55 -3.30
N GLN A 327 -9.11 -14.94 -2.21
CA GLN A 327 -8.84 -16.35 -1.85
C GLN A 327 -9.99 -16.99 -1.07
N LEU A 328 -10.95 -16.19 -0.61
CA LEU A 328 -12.11 -16.66 0.11
C LEU A 328 -13.23 -16.97 -0.88
N GLU A 329 -14.11 -17.89 -0.49
CA GLU A 329 -15.38 -18.04 -1.20
C GLU A 329 -16.19 -16.77 -0.95
N ALA A 330 -16.78 -16.20 -2.00
CA ALA A 330 -17.78 -15.16 -1.81
C ALA A 330 -18.87 -15.79 -0.95
N GLY A 331 -18.99 -15.37 0.30
CA GLY A 331 -19.99 -15.91 1.18
C GLY A 331 -21.33 -15.72 0.51
N THR A 332 -22.02 -16.84 0.21
CA THR A 332 -23.46 -16.94 0.39
C THR A 332 -23.75 -16.72 1.89
N CYS A 333 -23.41 -15.54 2.39
CA CYS A 333 -23.90 -15.03 3.65
C CYS A 333 -25.37 -14.74 3.43
N ALA A 334 -26.18 -15.73 3.83
CA ALA A 334 -27.59 -15.65 4.12
C ALA A 334 -28.25 -14.33 3.70
N VAL A 335 -28.86 -14.33 2.51
CA VAL A 335 -29.99 -13.43 2.26
C VAL A 335 -31.00 -13.73 3.37
N PRO A 336 -31.35 -12.79 4.27
CA PRO A 336 -32.44 -13.03 5.19
C PRO A 336 -33.69 -13.20 4.33
N SER A 337 -34.25 -14.40 4.34
CA SER A 337 -35.56 -14.68 3.76
C SER A 337 -36.54 -13.70 4.35
N ARG A 338 -37.10 -12.83 3.50
CA ARG A 338 -38.25 -11.99 3.83
C ARG A 338 -39.37 -12.91 4.33
N SER A 339 -39.72 -12.77 5.60
CA SER A 339 -41.02 -13.14 6.14
C SER A 339 -41.97 -11.96 5.97
#